data_AF-A0A843KXC8-F1
#
_entry.id   AF-A0A843KXC8-F1
#
_cell.length_a   1.000
_cell.length_b   1.000
_cell.length_c   1.000
_cell.angle_alpha   90.00
_cell.angle_beta   90.00
_cell.angle_gamma   90.00
#
_symmetry.space_group_name_H-M   'P 1'
#
loop_
_entity.id
_entity.type
_entity.pdbx_description
1 polymer ?
#
loop_
_entity_poly.entity_id
_entity_poly.type
_entity_poly.pdbx_seq_one_letter_code
_entity_poly.pdbx_strand_id
1 'polypeptide(L)'
;MDRTTSRANRCAAGPSAPKADRMDLLREIAAFTREHGDILARYHTCTMDDLNRIEQECWRLHDEACSRGACGSAGELVELEYLISQAKEMKAKRMEGERESG
;
A
#
# COMPACT_ATOMS: atom_id res chain seq x y z
N MET A 1 -0.87 -28.26 -11.68
CA MET A 1 -1.01 -26.83 -11.36
C MET A 1 -1.56 -26.78 -9.95
N ASP A 2 -0.77 -26.38 -8.94
CA ASP A 2 -1.30 -26.00 -7.62
C ASP A 2 -0.21 -25.21 -6.89
N ARG A 3 -0.21 -23.88 -7.09
CA ARG A 3 0.58 -22.93 -6.29
C ARG A 3 -0.38 -22.00 -5.57
N THR A 4 -1.01 -22.54 -4.53
CA THR A 4 -1.70 -21.73 -3.51
C THR A 4 -0.92 -21.88 -2.22
N THR A 5 0.33 -21.41 -2.22
CA THR A 5 1.07 -21.15 -0.98
C THR A 5 0.44 -19.93 -0.32
N SER A 6 -0.43 -20.24 0.62
CA SER A 6 -1.08 -19.32 1.54
C SER A 6 -0.07 -18.27 2.04
N ARG A 7 -0.33 -17.01 1.65
CA ARG A 7 0.42 -15.80 2.03
C ARG A 7 0.49 -15.62 3.55
N ALA A 8 -0.34 -16.34 4.31
CA ALA A 8 -0.45 -16.29 5.77
C ALA A 8 0.80 -16.74 6.54
N ASN A 9 1.72 -17.50 5.91
CA ASN A 9 2.89 -18.04 6.63
C ASN A 9 4.16 -17.16 6.54
N ARG A 10 4.08 -15.94 5.99
CA ARG A 10 5.24 -15.03 5.89
C ARG A 10 5.47 -14.15 7.12
N CYS A 11 4.58 -14.20 8.11
CA CYS A 11 4.76 -13.52 9.39
C CYS A 11 5.48 -14.42 10.43
N ALA A 12 6.38 -15.31 9.99
CA ALA A 12 7.21 -16.09 10.90
C ALA A 12 8.18 -15.11 11.59
N ALA A 13 7.95 -14.92 12.89
CA ALA A 13 8.63 -13.96 13.76
C ALA A 13 10.16 -14.11 13.71
N GLY A 14 10.80 -13.34 12.83
CA GLY A 14 12.20 -12.94 13.00
C GLY A 14 12.32 -11.97 14.17
N PRO A 15 13.54 -11.74 14.70
CA PRO A 15 13.75 -10.78 15.77
C PRO A 15 13.18 -9.42 15.37
N SER A 16 12.31 -8.89 16.23
CA SER A 16 11.67 -7.60 16.02
C SER A 16 12.74 -6.53 15.85
N ALA A 17 12.59 -5.66 14.85
CA ALA A 17 13.49 -4.53 14.70
C ALA A 17 13.53 -3.69 15.99
N PRO A 18 14.66 -3.03 16.31
CA PRO A 18 14.74 -2.07 17.40
C PRO A 18 13.55 -1.11 17.41
N LYS A 19 13.04 -0.77 18.60
CA LYS A 19 11.83 0.05 18.76
C LYS A 19 11.91 1.40 18.01
N ALA A 20 13.11 1.97 17.86
CA ALA A 20 13.36 3.19 17.09
C ALA A 20 13.10 2.98 15.59
N ASP A 21 13.72 1.95 14.98
CA ASP A 21 13.56 1.60 13.57
C ASP A 21 12.11 1.26 13.20
N ARG A 22 11.34 0.74 14.16
CA ARG A 22 9.91 0.53 13.99
C ARG A 22 9.12 1.84 13.98
N MET A 23 9.42 2.77 14.88
CA MET A 23 8.70 4.05 14.96
C MET A 23 9.01 4.95 13.75
N ASP A 24 10.23 4.90 13.23
CA ASP A 24 10.59 5.66 12.03
C ASP A 24 9.89 5.13 10.78
N LEU A 25 9.75 3.80 10.64
CA LEU A 25 8.95 3.20 9.58
C LEU A 25 7.47 3.61 9.66
N LEU A 26 6.88 3.60 10.86
CA LEU A 26 5.49 4.02 11.02
C LEU A 26 5.29 5.51 10.69
N ARG A 27 6.28 6.36 10.99
CA ARG A 27 6.26 7.77 10.54
C ARG A 27 6.39 7.91 9.03
N GLU A 28 7.25 7.13 8.39
CA GLU A 28 7.37 7.09 6.93
C GLU A 28 6.04 6.71 6.28
N ILE A 29 5.38 5.67 6.83
CA ILE A 29 4.04 5.24 6.40
C ILE A 29 3.01 6.36 6.58
N ALA A 30 2.94 6.99 7.76
CA ALA A 30 1.98 8.06 8.02
C ALA A 30 2.21 9.32 7.16
N ALA A 31 3.47 9.64 6.86
CA ALA A 31 3.80 10.75 5.95
C ALA A 31 3.37 10.42 4.53
N PHE A 32 3.68 9.20 4.06
CA PHE A 32 3.27 8.70 2.75
C PHE A 32 1.74 8.68 2.62
N THR A 33 1.02 8.20 3.64
CA THR A 33 -0.43 8.09 3.57
C THR A 33 -1.10 9.45 3.51
N ARG A 34 -0.58 10.44 4.25
CA ARG A 34 -1.08 11.82 4.18
C ARG A 34 -0.79 12.49 2.83
N GLU A 35 0.43 12.33 2.31
CA GLU A 35 0.81 12.91 1.01
C GLU A 35 -0.04 12.33 -0.12
N HIS A 36 -0.19 11.00 -0.16
CA HIS A 36 -0.88 10.33 -1.26
C HIS A 36 -2.40 10.24 -1.05
N GLY A 37 -2.91 10.30 0.18
CA GLY A 37 -4.34 10.39 0.45
C GLY A 37 -4.96 11.66 -0.14
N ASP A 38 -4.30 12.81 0.00
CA ASP A 38 -4.72 14.07 -0.59
C ASP A 38 -4.56 14.11 -2.13
N ILE A 39 -3.63 13.31 -2.67
CA ILE A 39 -3.43 13.16 -4.11
C ILE A 39 -4.53 12.28 -4.72
N LEU A 40 -4.86 11.14 -4.10
CA LEU A 40 -5.96 10.28 -4.58
C LEU A 40 -7.33 10.96 -4.46
N ALA A 41 -7.53 11.83 -3.46
CA ALA A 41 -8.73 12.66 -3.36
C ALA A 41 -8.92 13.60 -4.57
N ARG A 42 -7.83 13.95 -5.27
CA ARG A 42 -7.85 14.79 -6.48
C ARG A 42 -7.84 13.94 -7.75
N TYR A 43 -8.90 13.15 -7.91
CA TYR A 43 -9.10 12.10 -8.93
C TYR A 43 -8.64 12.42 -10.36
N HIS A 44 -8.75 13.68 -10.78
CA HIS A 44 -8.45 14.13 -12.13
C HIS A 44 -6.95 14.31 -12.43
N THR A 45 -6.08 14.31 -11.42
CA THR A 45 -4.66 14.68 -11.57
C THR A 45 -3.71 13.49 -11.66
N CYS A 46 -4.13 12.30 -11.24
CA CYS A 46 -3.25 11.12 -11.18
C CYS A 46 -3.26 10.36 -12.50
N THR A 47 -2.09 10.17 -13.12
CA THR A 47 -1.92 9.30 -14.30
C THR A 47 -1.94 7.82 -13.91
N MET A 48 -2.06 6.92 -14.89
CA MET A 48 -1.93 5.48 -14.65
C MET A 48 -0.57 5.11 -14.04
N ASP A 49 0.50 5.82 -14.44
CA ASP A 49 1.84 5.62 -13.90
C ASP A 49 1.95 6.07 -12.44
N ASP A 50 1.30 7.20 -12.09
CA ASP A 50 1.23 7.65 -10.70
C ASP A 50 0.51 6.63 -9.82
N LEU A 51 -0.63 6.10 -10.30
CA LEU A 51 -1.40 5.09 -9.59
C LEU A 51 -0.62 3.77 -9.43
N ASN A 52 0.13 3.36 -10.46
CA ASN A 52 1.03 2.20 -10.40
C ASN A 52 2.15 2.40 -9.36
N ARG A 53 2.76 3.58 -9.36
CA ARG A 53 3.85 3.92 -8.43
C ARG A 53 3.36 3.95 -6.99
N ILE A 54 2.19 4.54 -6.74
CA ILE A 54 1.56 4.56 -5.42
C ILE A 54 1.26 3.13 -4.94
N GLU A 55 0.65 2.30 -5.79
CA GLU A 55 0.36 0.91 -5.45
C GLU A 55 1.64 0.11 -5.11
N GLN A 56 2.69 0.25 -5.92
CA GLN A 56 3.97 -0.42 -5.70
C GLN A 56 4.62 0.00 -4.38
N GLU A 57 4.60 1.29 -4.07
CA GLU A 57 5.21 1.82 -2.86
C GLU A 57 4.42 1.40 -1.61
N CYS A 58 3.08 1.36 -1.67
CA CYS A 58 2.27 0.79 -0.60
C CYS A 58 2.62 -0.68 -0.33
N TRP A 59 2.83 -1.49 -1.37
CA TRP A 59 3.24 -2.88 -1.20
C TRP A 59 4.63 -3.01 -0.59
N ARG A 60 5.59 -2.16 -1.00
CA ARG A 60 6.94 -2.12 -0.41
C ARG A 60 6.87 -1.80 1.08
N LEU A 61 6.15 -0.75 1.46
CA LEU A 61 5.99 -0.33 2.85
C LEU A 61 5.28 -1.40 3.70
N HIS A 62 4.27 -2.07 3.15
CA HIS A 62 3.60 -3.17 3.82
C HIS A 62 4.55 -4.38 4.03
N ASP A 63 5.35 -4.76 3.04
CA ASP A 63 6.30 -5.87 3.17
C ASP A 63 7.42 -5.55 4.19
N GLU A 64 7.92 -4.31 4.19
CA GLU A 64 8.90 -3.79 5.17
C GLU A 64 8.31 -3.76 6.58
N ALA A 65 7.05 -3.32 6.73
CA ALA A 65 6.35 -3.36 8.01
C ALA A 65 6.16 -4.79 8.50
N CYS A 66 5.82 -5.73 7.61
CA CYS A 66 5.72 -7.14 7.94
C CYS A 66 7.06 -7.75 8.37
N SER A 67 8.13 -7.51 7.62
CA SER A 67 9.45 -8.08 7.90
C SER A 67 10.00 -7.60 9.25
N ARG A 68 9.65 -6.36 9.66
CA ARG A 68 10.05 -5.76 10.93
C ARG A 68 9.09 -6.07 12.10
N GLY A 69 8.08 -6.91 11.89
CA GLY A 69 7.12 -7.31 12.92
C GLY A 69 6.11 -6.20 13.29
N ALA A 70 5.90 -5.23 12.39
CA ALA A 70 4.93 -4.16 12.53
C ALA A 70 3.58 -4.46 11.85
N CYS A 71 3.40 -5.64 11.23
CA CYS A 71 2.16 -6.03 10.54
C CYS A 71 0.90 -6.09 11.42
N GLY A 72 1.06 -6.02 12.74
CA GLY A 72 -0.02 -6.05 13.73
C GLY A 72 -0.14 -4.76 14.57
N SER A 73 0.70 -3.75 14.32
CA SER A 73 0.59 -2.44 14.99
C SER A 73 -0.49 -1.59 14.32
N ALA A 74 -1.41 -1.09 15.15
CA ALA A 74 -2.66 -0.43 14.81
C ALA A 74 -2.59 0.71 13.79
N GLY A 75 -3.69 0.88 13.03
CA GLY A 75 -4.06 2.11 12.30
C GLY A 75 -3.33 2.35 10.97
N GLU A 76 -2.00 2.38 10.98
CA GLU A 76 -1.21 2.88 9.85
C GLU A 76 -1.21 1.91 8.65
N LEU A 77 -1.28 0.60 8.89
CA LEU A 77 -1.45 -0.39 7.82
C LEU A 77 -2.85 -0.34 7.19
N VAL A 78 -3.88 0.06 7.95
CA VAL A 78 -5.24 0.21 7.43
C VAL A 78 -5.31 1.37 6.43
N GLU A 79 -4.58 2.46 6.70
CA GLU A 79 -4.47 3.58 5.76
C GLU A 79 -3.74 3.17 4.46
N LEU A 80 -2.68 2.35 4.54
CA LEU A 80 -2.02 1.80 3.36
C LEU A 80 -2.94 0.90 2.54
N GLU A 81 -3.69 0.00 3.19
CA GLU A 81 -4.67 -0.86 2.52
C GLU A 81 -5.80 -0.06 1.86
N TYR A 82 -6.23 1.04 2.50
CA TYR A 82 -7.19 1.98 1.93
C TYR A 82 -6.63 2.64 0.65
N LEU A 83 -5.38 3.11 0.66
CA LEU A 83 -4.74 3.71 -0.51
C LEU A 83 -4.57 2.71 -1.66
N ILE A 84 -4.19 1.47 -1.36
CA ILE A 84 -4.12 0.39 -2.37
C ILE A 84 -5.51 0.19 -3.00
N SER A 85 -6.56 0.13 -2.18
CA SER A 85 -7.92 -0.08 -2.66
C SER A 85 -8.40 1.08 -3.54
N GLN A 86 -8.17 2.32 -3.11
CA GLN A 86 -8.45 3.52 -3.89
C GLN A 86 -7.70 3.55 -5.22
N ALA A 87 -6.38 3.30 -5.20
CA ALA A 87 -5.58 3.27 -6.42
C ALA A 87 -6.10 2.23 -7.42
N LYS A 88 -6.48 1.04 -6.95
CA LYS A 88 -7.07 -0.02 -7.80
C LYS A 88 -8.42 0.39 -8.38
N GLU A 89 -9.29 1.02 -7.59
CA GLU A 89 -10.59 1.51 -8.07
C GLU A 89 -10.42 2.60 -9.14
N MET A 90 -9.48 3.52 -8.94
CA MET A 90 -9.19 4.59 -9.91
C MET A 90 -8.62 4.05 -11.22
N LYS A 91 -7.75 3.04 -11.16
CA LYS A 91 -7.24 2.34 -12.35
C LYS A 91 -8.37 1.64 -13.11
N ALA A 92 -9.29 1.00 -12.41
CA ALA A 92 -10.46 0.35 -13.02
C ALA A 92 -11.34 1.37 -13.76
N LYS A 93 -11.68 2.49 -13.11
CA LYS A 93 -12.49 3.56 -13.73
C LYS A 93 -11.83 4.19 -14.96
N ARG A 94 -10.50 4.37 -14.95
CA ARG A 94 -9.77 4.84 -16.15
C ARG A 94 -9.85 3.83 -17.29
N MET A 95 -9.61 2.54 -17.02
CA MET A 95 -9.71 1.49 -18.04
C MET A 95 -11.12 1.32 -18.60
N GLU A 96 -12.17 1.58 -17.81
CA GLU A 96 -13.56 1.61 -18.27
C GLU A 96 -13.82 2.82 -19.18
N GLY A 97 -13.43 4.02 -18.78
CA GLY A 97 -13.60 5.23 -19.60
C GLY A 97 -12.83 5.20 -20.94
N GLU A 98 -11.66 4.56 -20.97
CA GLU A 98 -10.91 4.32 -22.22
C GLU A 98 -11.60 3.32 -23.15
N ARG A 99 -12.32 2.33 -22.60
CA ARG A 99 -13.09 1.34 -23.37
C ARG A 99 -14.42 1.86 -23.88
N GLU A 100 -15.04 2.81 -23.18
CA GLU A 100 -16.28 3.45 -23.62
C GLU A 100 -16.06 4.54 -24.68
N SER A 101 -14.81 4.99 -24.85
CA SER A 101 -14.44 6.01 -25.85
C SER A 101 -13.88 5.44 -27.15
N GLY A 102 -13.84 4.11 -27.32
CA GLY A 102 -13.41 3.42 -28.54
C GLY A 102 -14.55 2.68 -29.23
#